data_AF-A0A3Q0FLI4-F1
#
_entry.id   AF-A0A3Q0FLI4-F1
#
_cell.length_a   1.000
_cell.length_b   1.000
_cell.length_c   1.000
_cell.angle_alpha   90.00
_cell.angle_beta   90.00
_cell.angle_gamma   90.00
#
_symmetry.space_group_name_H-M   'P 1'
#
loop_
_entity.id
_entity.type
_entity.pdbx_description
1 polymer ?
#
loop_
_entity_poly.entity_id
_entity_poly.type
_entity_poly.pdbx_seq_one_letter_code
_entity_poly.pdbx_strand_id
1 'polypeptide(L)'
;TWFEFTPHEASFLGHRASVDIKYFGSEFEGGVVKTKKKEMNISYHRGLWGSCIGSKEENIKFIKEMLSSCFTELLGSPSTHHESQDDNQAFFPTESIMNISRIVHKTNKCLLHWKWGSINNFLYKFSGINSAELMEDKIISLIDAGVAINCAYPLILRPERKVKLILSFDYSSGDPFKTLKQAVEYCRQNSIPFPEVDENLLQDENNPSDVYIFRGENAPTVMHFPLFNTVNVPGHVTDSRSEFKSVRCMYNKEDFSKLLQAAKLNVSNNKDNILKEIRHIMDSSNRKNSYSL
;
A
#
# COMPACT_ATOMS: atom_id res chain seq x y z
N THR A 1 0.27 0.00 -15.53
CA THR A 1 -1.18 0.07 -15.22
C THR A 1 -1.46 -0.63 -13.89
N TRP A 2 -2.55 -0.28 -13.20
CA TRP A 2 -3.04 -1.02 -12.04
C TRP A 2 -3.60 -2.38 -12.43
N PHE A 3 -3.34 -3.38 -11.58
CA PHE A 3 -3.82 -4.75 -11.74
C PHE A 3 -4.67 -5.13 -10.52
N GLU A 4 -5.89 -5.56 -10.78
CA GLU A 4 -6.89 -5.88 -9.77
C GLU A 4 -7.03 -7.39 -9.60
N PHE A 5 -7.24 -7.81 -8.35
CA PHE A 5 -7.58 -9.17 -7.98
C PHE A 5 -8.89 -9.19 -7.21
N THR A 6 -9.79 -10.07 -7.61
CA THR A 6 -11.00 -10.42 -6.86
C THR A 6 -11.10 -11.93 -6.76
N PRO A 7 -12.00 -12.50 -5.94
CA PRO A 7 -12.26 -13.94 -5.94
C PRO A 7 -12.73 -14.50 -7.28
N HIS A 8 -13.13 -13.64 -8.22
CA HIS A 8 -13.69 -14.03 -9.51
C HIS A 8 -12.72 -13.80 -10.66
N GLU A 9 -11.94 -12.72 -10.60
CA GLU A 9 -11.14 -12.25 -11.74
C GLU A 9 -9.82 -11.60 -11.37
N ALA A 10 -8.89 -11.68 -12.31
CA ALA A 10 -7.63 -10.96 -12.38
C ALA A 10 -7.67 -9.99 -13.57
N SER A 11 -7.47 -8.69 -13.33
CA SER A 11 -7.93 -7.66 -14.26
C SER A 11 -6.91 -6.53 -14.45
N PHE A 12 -6.65 -6.14 -15.70
CA PHE A 12 -5.97 -4.89 -16.04
C PHE A 12 -6.97 -3.74 -16.00
N LEU A 13 -6.90 -2.91 -14.97
CA LEU A 13 -7.91 -1.87 -14.76
C LEU A 13 -7.95 -0.83 -15.88
N GLY A 14 -6.78 -0.33 -16.30
CA GLY A 14 -6.69 0.67 -17.36
C GLY A 14 -7.17 0.19 -18.74
N HIS A 15 -7.27 -1.13 -18.93
CA HIS A 15 -7.67 -1.74 -20.20
C HIS A 15 -9.01 -2.47 -20.14
N ARG A 16 -9.68 -2.46 -18.98
CA ARG A 16 -10.95 -3.17 -18.74
C ARG A 16 -10.95 -4.61 -19.24
N ALA A 17 -9.81 -5.27 -19.08
CA ALA A 17 -9.61 -6.62 -19.57
C ALA A 17 -9.33 -7.54 -18.39
N SER A 18 -10.09 -8.63 -18.34
CA SER A 18 -10.18 -9.49 -17.16
C SER A 18 -10.17 -10.95 -17.58
N VAL A 19 -9.66 -11.79 -16.70
CA VAL A 19 -9.73 -13.24 -16.82
C VAL A 19 -10.21 -13.84 -15.51
N ASP A 20 -10.95 -14.94 -15.57
CA ASP A 20 -11.29 -15.71 -14.37
C ASP A 20 -10.02 -16.11 -13.61
N ILE A 21 -10.03 -15.91 -12.28
CA ILE A 21 -8.86 -16.10 -11.41
C ILE A 21 -8.24 -17.50 -11.56
N LYS A 22 -9.03 -18.52 -11.89
CA LYS A 22 -8.54 -19.90 -12.12
C LYS A 22 -7.61 -20.05 -13.31
N TYR A 23 -7.62 -19.07 -14.24
CA TYR A 23 -6.71 -19.04 -15.38
C TYR A 23 -5.58 -18.04 -15.20
N PHE A 24 -5.53 -17.29 -14.10
CA PHE A 24 -4.41 -16.38 -13.82
C PHE A 24 -3.08 -17.16 -13.85
N GLY A 25 -2.15 -16.67 -14.66
CA GLY A 25 -0.86 -17.32 -14.91
C GLY A 25 -0.85 -18.45 -15.94
N SER A 26 -2.00 -18.84 -16.49
CA SER A 26 -2.06 -19.73 -17.67
C SER A 26 -1.49 -19.06 -18.92
N GLU A 27 -1.15 -19.84 -19.93
CA GLU A 27 -0.64 -19.31 -21.20
C GLU A 27 -1.81 -18.97 -22.12
N PHE A 28 -1.75 -17.77 -22.71
CA PHE A 28 -2.74 -17.25 -23.64
C PHE A 28 -2.10 -16.84 -24.94
N GLU A 29 -2.88 -16.86 -26.00
CA GLU A 29 -2.55 -16.20 -27.26
C GLU A 29 -3.85 -15.86 -28.00
N GLY A 30 -4.01 -14.60 -28.40
CA GLY A 30 -5.19 -14.13 -29.11
C GLY A 30 -6.48 -14.23 -28.29
N GLY A 31 -6.39 -14.10 -26.96
CA GLY A 31 -7.53 -14.24 -26.05
C GLY A 31 -7.95 -15.69 -25.77
N VAL A 32 -7.20 -16.68 -26.25
CA VAL A 32 -7.50 -18.11 -26.04
C VAL A 32 -6.46 -18.75 -25.13
N VAL A 33 -6.91 -19.55 -24.16
CA VAL A 33 -6.02 -20.35 -23.30
C VAL A 33 -5.33 -21.42 -24.16
N LYS A 34 -4.00 -21.38 -24.23
CA LYS A 34 -3.17 -22.40 -24.89
C LYS A 34 -2.78 -23.50 -23.93
N THR A 35 -2.31 -23.12 -22.76
CA THR A 35 -1.89 -24.05 -21.71
C THR A 35 -2.49 -23.60 -20.39
N LYS A 36 -3.44 -24.36 -19.87
CA LYS A 36 -3.99 -24.13 -18.53
C LYS A 36 -2.94 -24.51 -17.49
N LYS A 37 -2.57 -23.56 -16.64
CA LYS A 37 -1.75 -23.82 -15.45
C LYS A 37 -2.65 -24.04 -14.23
N LYS A 38 -2.09 -24.68 -13.20
CA LYS A 38 -2.78 -24.80 -11.91
C LYS A 38 -2.99 -23.40 -11.33
N GLU A 39 -4.17 -23.17 -10.78
CA GLU A 39 -4.47 -21.94 -10.04
C GLU A 39 -3.42 -21.71 -8.94
N MET A 40 -2.94 -20.48 -8.87
CA MET A 40 -1.94 -20.08 -7.90
C MET A 40 -2.56 -20.06 -6.51
N ASN A 41 -1.83 -20.59 -5.53
CA ASN A 41 -2.34 -20.58 -4.16
C ASN A 41 -2.31 -19.17 -3.57
N ILE A 42 -3.08 -18.95 -2.50
CA ILE A 42 -3.13 -17.66 -1.82
C ILE A 42 -1.76 -17.19 -1.31
N SER A 43 -0.84 -18.10 -0.98
CA SER A 43 0.51 -17.74 -0.54
C SER A 43 1.32 -17.07 -1.65
N TYR A 44 1.17 -17.51 -2.90
CA TYR A 44 1.76 -16.85 -4.06
C TYR A 44 1.21 -15.43 -4.20
N HIS A 45 -0.11 -15.27 -4.14
CA HIS A 45 -0.75 -13.97 -4.23
C HIS A 45 -0.29 -13.01 -3.12
N ARG A 46 -0.18 -13.49 -1.88
CA ARG A 46 0.37 -12.71 -0.76
C ARG A 46 1.81 -12.27 -1.01
N GLY A 47 2.64 -13.17 -1.54
CA GLY A 47 4.02 -12.85 -1.92
C GLY A 47 4.11 -11.84 -3.07
N LEU A 48 3.15 -11.87 -4.00
CA LEU A 48 3.05 -10.89 -5.09
C LEU A 48 2.56 -9.52 -4.59
N TRP A 49 1.53 -9.49 -3.76
CA TRP A 49 0.94 -8.24 -3.25
C TRP A 49 1.82 -7.54 -2.22
N GLY A 50 2.64 -8.27 -1.46
CA GLY A 50 3.63 -7.74 -0.52
C GLY A 50 5.05 -7.71 -1.09
N SER A 51 5.17 -7.60 -2.42
CA SER A 51 6.44 -7.62 -3.14
C SER A 51 7.15 -6.26 -3.20
N CYS A 52 6.90 -5.33 -2.29
CA CYS A 52 7.69 -4.10 -2.20
C CYS A 52 9.19 -4.40 -2.02
N ILE A 53 9.51 -5.43 -1.22
CA ILE A 53 10.87 -6.02 -1.06
C ILE A 53 11.29 -6.84 -2.31
N GLY A 54 10.40 -6.98 -3.28
CA GLY A 54 10.60 -7.56 -4.61
C GLY A 54 10.64 -6.51 -5.72
N SER A 55 10.85 -5.22 -5.40
CA SER A 55 11.17 -4.14 -6.35
C SER A 55 12.67 -3.97 -6.53
N LYS A 56 13.18 -4.04 -7.76
CA LYS A 56 14.62 -3.94 -8.01
C LYS A 56 15.13 -2.54 -7.66
N GLU A 57 14.36 -1.52 -8.01
CA GLU A 57 14.67 -0.11 -7.75
C GLU A 57 14.66 0.20 -6.25
N GLU A 58 13.61 -0.20 -5.52
CA GLU A 58 13.54 0.00 -4.07
C GLU A 58 14.58 -0.85 -3.33
N ASN A 59 14.87 -2.06 -3.80
CA ASN A 59 15.95 -2.86 -3.21
C ASN A 59 17.32 -2.27 -3.45
N ILE A 60 17.59 -1.70 -4.63
CA ILE A 60 18.85 -0.97 -4.86
C ILE A 60 18.94 0.23 -3.92
N LYS A 61 17.83 0.97 -3.72
CA LYS A 61 17.77 2.10 -2.80
C LYS A 61 17.99 1.65 -1.34
N PHE A 62 17.29 0.62 -0.90
CA PHE A 62 17.45 0.02 0.43
C PHE A 62 18.87 -0.49 0.66
N ILE A 63 19.49 -1.16 -0.31
CA ILE A 63 20.89 -1.61 -0.22
C ILE A 63 21.83 -0.41 -0.12
N LYS A 64 21.61 0.66 -0.88
CA LYS A 64 22.40 1.89 -0.78
C LYS A 64 22.26 2.54 0.61
N GLU A 65 21.05 2.62 1.14
CA GLU A 65 20.77 3.17 2.47
C GLU A 65 21.40 2.31 3.58
N MET A 66 21.26 0.99 3.50
CA MET A 66 21.86 0.04 4.45
C MET A 66 23.40 0.08 4.43
N LEU A 67 24.00 0.12 3.23
CA LEU A 67 25.46 0.28 3.08
C LEU A 67 25.93 1.63 3.59
N SER A 68 25.17 2.72 3.34
CA SER A 68 25.47 4.04 3.87
C SER A 68 25.44 4.03 5.40
N SER A 69 24.41 3.44 6.00
CA SER A 69 24.28 3.33 7.47
C SER A 69 25.44 2.54 8.08
N CYS A 70 25.78 1.38 7.52
CA CYS A 70 26.94 0.61 7.98
C CYS A 70 28.26 1.37 7.80
N PHE A 71 28.41 2.16 6.74
CA PHE A 71 29.61 2.96 6.51
C PHE A 71 29.72 4.13 7.50
N THR A 72 28.59 4.76 7.85
CA THR A 72 28.53 5.81 8.88
C THR A 72 28.84 5.26 10.28
N GLU A 73 28.37 4.05 10.59
CA GLU A 73 28.71 3.35 11.85
C GLU A 73 30.18 2.89 11.89
N LEU A 74 30.74 2.40 10.77
CA LEU A 74 32.15 1.99 10.69
C LEU A 74 33.13 3.15 10.79
N LEU A 75 32.74 4.34 10.31
CA LEU A 75 33.62 5.52 10.27
C LEU A 75 33.58 6.40 11.52
N GLY A 76 32.83 6.02 12.56
CA GLY A 76 32.89 6.63 13.89
C GLY A 76 32.87 8.16 13.89
N SER A 77 31.70 8.78 13.99
CA SER A 77 31.64 10.22 14.29
C SER A 77 32.36 10.50 15.62
N PRO A 78 33.18 11.56 15.74
CA PRO A 78 33.91 11.84 16.98
C PRO A 78 32.93 12.12 18.12
N SER A 79 33.08 11.33 19.18
CA SER A 79 32.38 11.45 20.46
C SER A 79 32.44 12.86 21.05
N THR A 80 31.29 13.41 21.42
CA THR A 80 31.22 14.33 22.57
C THR A 80 30.67 13.53 23.75
N HIS A 81 31.50 13.39 24.77
CA HIS A 81 31.20 12.68 26.00
C HIS A 81 30.08 13.38 26.77
N HIS A 82 29.08 12.60 27.20
CA HIS A 82 28.52 12.74 28.54
C HIS A 82 28.18 11.36 29.09
N GLU A 83 28.83 11.02 30.20
CA GLU A 83 28.56 9.84 31.01
C GLU A 83 27.18 9.93 31.66
N SER A 84 26.36 8.91 31.48
CA SER A 84 25.52 8.38 32.56
C SER A 84 25.33 6.89 32.33
N GLN A 85 25.59 6.13 33.40
CA GLN A 85 25.46 4.69 33.47
C GLN A 85 24.00 4.28 33.27
N ASP A 86 23.75 3.41 32.29
CA ASP A 86 22.68 2.44 32.39
C ASP A 86 23.10 1.18 31.62
N ASP A 87 23.15 0.07 32.36
CA ASP A 87 23.52 -1.26 31.87
C ASP A 87 22.43 -1.78 30.91
N ASN A 88 22.53 -1.43 29.64
CA ASN A 88 21.94 -2.21 28.55
C ASN A 88 23.07 -2.83 27.75
N GLN A 89 23.48 -3.99 28.21
CA GLN A 89 24.41 -4.89 27.53
C GLN A 89 23.82 -5.21 26.14
N ALA A 90 24.28 -4.47 25.14
CA ALA A 90 23.95 -4.70 23.75
C ALA A 90 24.46 -6.09 23.36
N PHE A 91 23.57 -7.07 23.42
CA PHE A 91 23.82 -8.43 22.99
C PHE A 91 23.89 -8.46 21.47
N PHE A 92 25.06 -8.17 20.91
CA PHE A 92 25.37 -8.39 19.50
C PHE A 92 26.32 -9.59 19.37
N PRO A 93 25.81 -10.83 19.28
CA PRO A 93 26.65 -12.00 19.06
C PRO A 93 27.15 -12.02 17.60
N THR A 94 28.39 -12.46 17.46
CA THR A 94 29.18 -12.68 16.24
C THR A 94 28.53 -13.55 15.14
N GLU A 95 27.33 -14.11 15.39
CA GLU A 95 26.47 -14.72 14.36
C GLU A 95 25.91 -13.70 13.35
N SER A 96 25.94 -12.40 13.67
CA SER A 96 25.35 -11.32 12.87
C SER A 96 26.03 -11.11 11.50
N ILE A 97 27.37 -11.11 11.44
CA ILE A 97 28.11 -10.79 10.19
C ILE A 97 27.95 -11.89 9.14
N MET A 98 27.97 -13.17 9.54
CA MET A 98 27.70 -14.28 8.63
C MET A 98 26.27 -14.25 8.10
N ASN A 99 25.31 -13.85 8.92
CA ASN A 99 23.92 -13.69 8.50
C ASN A 99 23.74 -12.51 7.54
N ILE A 100 24.40 -11.36 7.79
CA ILE A 100 24.39 -10.20 6.88
C ILE A 100 25.04 -10.56 5.54
N SER A 101 26.22 -11.16 5.55
CA SER A 101 26.91 -11.62 4.32
C SER A 101 26.04 -12.60 3.52
N ARG A 102 25.38 -13.54 4.20
CA ARG A 102 24.46 -14.49 3.57
C ARG A 102 23.21 -13.81 3.01
N ILE A 103 22.67 -12.81 3.71
CA ILE A 103 21.55 -12.00 3.22
C ILE A 103 21.99 -11.22 1.99
N VAL A 104 23.10 -10.48 2.05
CA VAL A 104 23.65 -9.71 0.92
C VAL A 104 23.94 -10.62 -0.29
N HIS A 105 24.55 -11.78 -0.08
CA HIS A 105 24.83 -12.74 -1.14
C HIS A 105 23.53 -13.29 -1.78
N LYS A 106 22.54 -13.67 -0.96
CA LYS A 106 21.24 -14.13 -1.46
C LYS A 106 20.49 -13.03 -2.20
N THR A 107 20.49 -11.81 -1.67
CA THR A 107 19.90 -10.62 -2.30
C THR A 107 20.58 -10.32 -3.63
N ASN A 108 21.91 -10.33 -3.70
CA ASN A 108 22.66 -10.15 -4.96
C ASN A 108 22.34 -11.26 -5.97
N LYS A 109 22.27 -12.51 -5.52
CA LYS A 109 21.88 -13.64 -6.39
C LYS A 109 20.45 -13.46 -6.91
N CYS A 110 19.52 -12.99 -6.08
CA CYS A 110 18.17 -12.64 -6.50
C CYS A 110 18.20 -11.51 -7.53
N LEU A 111 18.92 -10.40 -7.29
CA LEU A 111 19.05 -9.26 -8.21
C LEU A 111 19.61 -9.65 -9.58
N LEU A 112 20.55 -10.60 -9.63
CA LEU A 112 21.13 -11.11 -10.87
C LEU A 112 20.18 -12.00 -11.68
N HIS A 113 19.21 -12.66 -11.03
CA HIS A 113 18.27 -13.59 -11.67
C HIS A 113 16.81 -13.12 -11.54
N TRP A 114 16.61 -11.81 -11.42
CA TRP A 114 15.35 -11.19 -11.01
C TRP A 114 14.17 -11.59 -11.92
N LYS A 115 13.35 -12.52 -11.44
CA LYS A 115 12.10 -12.99 -12.07
C LYS A 115 10.94 -12.91 -11.08
N TRP A 116 10.85 -11.81 -10.34
CA TRP A 116 9.75 -11.61 -9.38
C TRP A 116 8.52 -11.08 -10.08
N GLY A 117 7.35 -11.64 -9.75
CA GLY A 117 6.07 -11.23 -10.32
C GLY A 117 5.91 -11.45 -11.82
N SER A 118 6.86 -12.13 -12.47
CA SER A 118 6.79 -12.48 -13.89
C SER A 118 5.70 -13.52 -14.12
N ILE A 119 4.72 -13.18 -14.95
CA ILE A 119 3.56 -14.02 -15.20
C ILE A 119 3.14 -13.96 -16.67
N ASN A 120 2.50 -15.03 -17.13
CA ASN A 120 1.96 -15.08 -18.47
C ASN A 120 0.89 -14.00 -18.68
N ASN A 121 1.06 -13.25 -19.76
CA ASN A 121 0.16 -12.19 -20.14
C ASN A 121 -1.07 -12.76 -20.85
N PHE A 122 -2.26 -12.59 -20.27
CA PHE A 122 -3.49 -13.06 -20.90
C PHE A 122 -3.94 -12.22 -22.10
N LEU A 123 -3.30 -11.06 -22.33
CA LEU A 123 -3.53 -10.17 -23.46
C LEU A 123 -2.57 -10.38 -24.61
N TYR A 124 -1.66 -11.36 -24.52
CA TYR A 124 -0.71 -11.65 -25.58
C TYR A 124 -1.42 -11.91 -26.92
N LYS A 125 -1.07 -11.12 -27.94
CA LYS A 125 -1.69 -11.07 -29.28
C LYS A 125 -3.20 -10.82 -29.29
N PHE A 126 -3.78 -10.24 -28.25
CA PHE A 126 -5.21 -9.92 -28.19
C PHE A 126 -5.50 -8.60 -28.93
N SER A 127 -6.28 -8.65 -30.00
CA SER A 127 -6.56 -7.48 -30.86
C SER A 127 -7.61 -6.50 -30.31
N GLY A 128 -8.22 -6.78 -29.15
CA GLY A 128 -9.31 -5.98 -28.59
C GLY A 128 -8.87 -4.79 -27.74
N ILE A 129 -7.58 -4.48 -27.65
CA ILE A 129 -7.05 -3.38 -26.81
C ILE A 129 -6.03 -2.52 -27.55
N ASN A 130 -5.95 -1.24 -27.18
CA ASN A 130 -5.00 -0.28 -27.74
C ASN A 130 -3.75 -0.17 -26.84
N SER A 131 -2.98 -1.25 -26.68
CA SER A 131 -1.71 -1.22 -25.94
C SER A 131 -0.70 -2.17 -26.57
N ALA A 132 0.24 -1.64 -27.35
CA ALA A 132 1.25 -2.43 -28.06
C ALA A 132 2.08 -3.29 -27.09
N GLU A 133 2.53 -2.70 -25.97
CA GLU A 133 3.30 -3.39 -24.93
C GLU A 133 2.57 -4.64 -24.41
N LEU A 134 1.29 -4.52 -24.07
CA LEU A 134 0.50 -5.67 -23.57
C LEU A 134 0.11 -6.67 -24.66
N MET A 135 0.16 -6.30 -25.95
CA MET A 135 -0.16 -7.22 -27.04
C MET A 135 1.07 -8.01 -27.51
N GLU A 136 2.26 -7.42 -27.43
CA GLU A 136 3.49 -8.00 -27.96
C GLU A 136 4.21 -8.88 -26.92
N ASP A 137 4.11 -8.54 -25.64
CA ASP A 137 4.84 -9.27 -24.60
C ASP A 137 4.08 -10.49 -24.08
N LYS A 138 4.71 -11.66 -24.18
CA LYS A 138 4.16 -12.93 -23.65
C LYS A 138 4.15 -12.98 -22.12
N ILE A 139 5.05 -12.23 -21.48
CA ILE A 139 5.26 -12.20 -20.04
C ILE A 139 5.17 -10.75 -19.56
N ILE A 140 4.39 -10.52 -18.52
CA ILE A 140 4.33 -9.24 -17.80
C ILE A 140 4.96 -9.40 -16.41
N SER A 141 5.35 -8.29 -15.80
CA SER A 141 5.80 -8.26 -14.41
C SER A 141 4.80 -7.49 -13.55
N LEU A 142 4.31 -8.13 -12.50
CA LEU A 142 3.44 -7.53 -11.50
C LEU A 142 4.24 -7.21 -10.23
N ILE A 143 3.93 -6.09 -9.60
CA ILE A 143 4.63 -5.62 -8.40
C ILE A 143 3.64 -5.01 -7.41
N ASP A 144 4.05 -5.01 -6.15
CA ASP A 144 3.35 -4.37 -5.03
C ASP A 144 2.98 -2.92 -5.34
N ALA A 145 1.72 -2.58 -5.09
CA ALA A 145 1.14 -1.25 -5.21
C ALA A 145 1.85 -0.19 -4.35
N GLY A 146 2.42 -0.60 -3.22
CA GLY A 146 3.11 0.27 -2.26
C GLY A 146 4.30 1.02 -2.84
N VAL A 147 4.86 0.55 -3.97
CA VAL A 147 5.93 1.26 -4.70
C VAL A 147 5.42 2.48 -5.48
N ALA A 148 4.11 2.57 -5.71
CA ALA A 148 3.46 3.68 -6.40
C ALA A 148 2.62 4.50 -5.40
N ILE A 149 1.37 4.10 -5.20
CA ILE A 149 0.46 4.71 -4.23
C ILE A 149 0.17 3.64 -3.19
N ASN A 150 0.61 3.88 -1.96
CA ASN A 150 0.45 2.95 -0.84
C ASN A 150 -0.99 2.91 -0.29
N CYS A 151 -1.99 2.96 -1.18
CA CYS A 151 -3.40 2.87 -0.87
C CYS A 151 -4.18 2.35 -2.09
N ALA A 152 -5.26 1.62 -1.83
CA ALA A 152 -6.06 0.93 -2.83
C ALA A 152 -7.10 1.83 -3.55
N TYR A 153 -6.98 3.16 -3.48
CA TYR A 153 -7.87 4.11 -4.17
C TYR A 153 -8.13 3.76 -5.65
N PRO A 154 -7.11 3.44 -6.48
CA PRO A 154 -7.32 3.14 -7.89
C PRO A 154 -8.23 1.94 -8.15
N LEU A 155 -8.29 0.99 -7.21
CA LEU A 155 -9.21 -0.13 -7.29
C LEU A 155 -10.64 0.40 -7.04
N ILE A 156 -10.89 1.04 -5.92
CA ILE A 156 -12.26 1.40 -5.51
C ILE A 156 -12.90 2.54 -6.33
N LEU A 157 -12.10 3.44 -6.91
CA LEU A 157 -12.58 4.64 -7.61
C LEU A 157 -13.10 4.41 -9.04
N ARG A 158 -13.19 3.14 -9.46
CA ARG A 158 -13.82 2.78 -10.74
C ARG A 158 -15.26 3.29 -10.81
N PRO A 159 -15.66 4.02 -11.86
CA PRO A 159 -17.03 4.54 -11.99
C PRO A 159 -18.11 3.44 -11.91
N GLU A 160 -17.81 2.24 -12.41
CA GLU A 160 -18.75 1.12 -12.42
C GLU A 160 -19.11 0.62 -11.02
N ARG A 161 -18.23 0.83 -10.03
CA ARG A 161 -18.48 0.44 -8.63
C ARG A 161 -19.46 1.38 -7.92
N LYS A 162 -19.68 2.59 -8.45
CA LYS A 162 -20.60 3.59 -7.90
C LYS A 162 -20.37 3.86 -6.41
N VAL A 163 -19.12 3.80 -5.95
CA VAL A 163 -18.75 4.02 -4.54
C VAL A 163 -19.16 5.43 -4.11
N LYS A 164 -19.79 5.53 -2.94
CA LYS A 164 -20.27 6.80 -2.36
C LYS A 164 -19.54 7.21 -1.08
N LEU A 165 -19.05 6.23 -0.32
CA LEU A 165 -18.28 6.43 0.91
C LEU A 165 -17.02 5.56 0.86
N ILE A 166 -15.88 6.15 1.20
CA ILE A 166 -14.60 5.48 1.34
C ILE A 166 -14.13 5.69 2.78
N LEU A 167 -13.89 4.59 3.50
CA LEU A 167 -13.21 4.60 4.79
C LEU A 167 -11.73 4.24 4.55
N SER A 168 -10.87 5.26 4.51
CA SER A 168 -9.45 5.13 4.22
C SER A 168 -8.66 5.05 5.52
N PHE A 169 -8.29 3.83 5.93
CA PHE A 169 -7.35 3.63 7.03
C PHE A 169 -5.92 3.70 6.51
N ASP A 170 -5.13 4.63 7.03
CA ASP A 170 -3.74 4.82 6.63
C ASP A 170 -2.78 4.20 7.65
N TYR A 171 -1.85 3.41 7.13
CA TYR A 171 -0.82 2.69 7.90
C TYR A 171 0.59 3.10 7.46
N SER A 172 0.74 4.27 6.86
CA SER A 172 2.02 4.77 6.38
C SER A 172 2.95 5.01 7.57
N SER A 173 4.21 4.57 7.44
CA SER A 173 5.21 4.74 8.50
C SER A 173 5.74 6.18 8.64
N GLY A 174 5.42 7.06 7.69
CA GLY A 174 5.89 8.44 7.61
C GLY A 174 4.74 9.45 7.71
N ASP A 175 4.63 10.33 6.71
CA ASP A 175 3.52 11.29 6.58
C ASP A 175 2.18 10.52 6.44
N PRO A 176 1.23 10.68 7.39
CA PRO A 176 -0.07 10.00 7.36
C PRO A 176 -0.94 10.44 6.19
N PHE A 177 -0.67 11.60 5.60
CA PHE A 177 -1.43 12.20 4.51
C PHE A 177 -0.82 11.94 3.14
N LYS A 178 0.37 11.33 3.07
CA LYS A 178 1.07 11.10 1.81
C LYS A 178 0.22 10.31 0.82
N THR A 179 -0.45 9.25 1.28
CA THR A 179 -1.30 8.41 0.41
C THR A 179 -2.49 9.19 -0.12
N LEU A 180 -3.08 10.06 0.70
CA LEU A 180 -4.19 10.92 0.32
C LEU A 180 -3.74 11.96 -0.72
N LYS A 181 -2.62 12.66 -0.49
CA LYS A 181 -2.00 13.62 -1.43
C LYS A 181 -1.69 12.96 -2.78
N GLN A 182 -1.08 11.76 -2.76
CA GLN A 182 -0.82 10.97 -3.96
C GLN A 182 -2.09 10.54 -4.68
N ALA A 183 -3.14 10.17 -3.94
CA ALA A 183 -4.43 9.80 -4.52
C ALA A 183 -5.11 10.98 -5.21
N VAL A 184 -5.09 12.18 -4.61
CA VAL A 184 -5.61 13.42 -5.22
C VAL A 184 -4.91 13.68 -6.56
N GLU A 185 -3.58 13.64 -6.57
CA GLU A 185 -2.80 13.88 -7.79
C GLU A 185 -3.07 12.81 -8.86
N TYR A 186 -3.14 11.53 -8.48
CA TYR A 186 -3.50 10.45 -9.39
C TYR A 186 -4.89 10.64 -10.00
N CYS A 187 -5.88 11.01 -9.18
CA CYS A 187 -7.24 11.24 -9.66
C CYS A 187 -7.30 12.45 -10.61
N ARG A 188 -6.59 13.53 -10.29
CA ARG A 188 -6.45 14.71 -11.15
C ARG A 188 -5.85 14.36 -12.51
N GLN A 189 -4.75 13.61 -12.54
CA GLN A 189 -4.08 13.18 -13.77
C GLN A 189 -4.95 12.28 -14.65
N ASN A 190 -5.78 11.42 -14.04
CA ASN A 190 -6.61 10.44 -14.74
C ASN A 190 -8.06 10.91 -14.94
N SER A 191 -8.37 12.18 -14.62
CA SER A 191 -9.73 12.73 -14.68
C SER A 191 -10.77 11.90 -13.92
N ILE A 192 -10.37 11.33 -12.78
CA ILE A 192 -11.23 10.55 -11.90
C ILE A 192 -11.85 11.49 -10.85
N PRO A 193 -13.19 11.49 -10.66
CA PRO A 193 -13.83 12.29 -9.62
C PRO A 193 -13.33 11.92 -8.22
N PHE A 194 -12.82 12.92 -7.49
CA PHE A 194 -12.33 12.78 -6.11
C PHE A 194 -12.76 14.03 -5.32
N PRO A 195 -13.03 13.94 -4.00
CA PRO A 195 -13.41 15.12 -3.23
C PRO A 195 -12.26 16.13 -3.16
N GLU A 196 -12.62 17.39 -3.00
CA GLU A 196 -11.64 18.45 -2.74
C GLU A 196 -11.04 18.24 -1.34
N VAL A 197 -9.72 18.33 -1.26
CA VAL A 197 -8.95 18.11 -0.05
C VAL A 197 -8.29 19.44 0.33
N ASP A 198 -8.72 20.02 1.44
CA ASP A 198 -8.10 21.23 1.97
C ASP A 198 -6.72 20.89 2.57
N GLU A 199 -5.65 21.28 1.87
CA GLU A 199 -4.28 21.03 2.28
C GLU A 199 -3.92 21.70 3.62
N ASN A 200 -4.63 22.76 4.02
CA ASN A 200 -4.39 23.42 5.31
C ASN A 200 -4.70 22.49 6.49
N LEU A 201 -5.64 21.56 6.32
CA LEU A 201 -5.97 20.56 7.34
C LEU A 201 -4.89 19.47 7.47
N LEU A 202 -4.00 19.37 6.48
CA LEU A 202 -3.01 18.29 6.34
C LEU A 202 -1.57 18.74 6.69
N GLN A 203 -1.41 19.90 7.31
CA GLN A 203 -0.08 20.48 7.60
C GLN A 203 0.58 19.89 8.85
N ASP A 204 -0.18 19.51 9.87
CA ASP A 204 0.37 18.93 11.10
C ASP A 204 0.46 17.40 11.02
N GLU A 205 1.56 16.92 10.45
CA GLU A 205 1.83 15.49 10.29
C GLU A 205 2.11 14.80 11.63
N ASN A 206 2.59 15.53 12.64
CA ASN A 206 3.01 15.00 13.94
C ASN A 206 1.84 14.91 14.93
N ASN A 207 0.82 15.74 14.76
CA ASN A 207 -0.37 15.75 15.62
C ASN A 207 -1.66 15.61 14.80
N PRO A 208 -1.82 14.54 14.00
CA PRO A 208 -3.03 14.38 13.23
C PRO A 208 -4.23 14.12 14.16
N SER A 209 -5.40 14.54 13.69
CA SER A 209 -6.69 14.15 14.25
C SER A 209 -6.99 12.68 13.93
N ASP A 210 -7.95 12.11 14.63
CA ASP A 210 -8.35 10.71 14.47
C ASP A 210 -9.16 10.44 13.19
N VAL A 211 -9.86 11.46 12.67
CA VAL A 211 -10.56 11.40 11.38
C VAL A 211 -10.54 12.73 10.62
N TYR A 212 -10.47 12.62 9.29
CA TYR A 212 -10.64 13.72 8.35
C TYR A 212 -11.75 13.37 7.36
N ILE A 213 -12.70 14.27 7.13
CA ILE A 213 -13.89 14.01 6.31
C ILE A 213 -13.91 14.98 5.13
N PHE A 214 -13.78 14.44 3.91
CA PHE A 214 -13.80 15.18 2.65
C PHE A 214 -15.04 14.77 1.86
N ARG A 215 -16.03 15.67 1.77
CA ARG A 215 -17.27 15.41 1.03
C ARG A 215 -17.12 15.82 -0.42
N GLY A 216 -17.60 14.96 -1.33
CA GLY A 216 -17.64 15.24 -2.77
C GLY A 216 -19.08 15.33 -3.27
N GLU A 217 -19.39 16.33 -4.10
CA GLU A 217 -20.75 16.47 -4.68
C GLU A 217 -21.04 15.43 -5.77
N ASN A 218 -20.05 15.18 -6.63
CA ASN A 218 -20.07 14.19 -7.72
C ASN A 218 -18.94 13.15 -7.60
N ALA A 219 -18.34 13.07 -6.41
CA ALA A 219 -17.25 12.17 -6.05
C ALA A 219 -17.64 11.42 -4.75
N PRO A 220 -16.99 10.30 -4.42
CA PRO A 220 -17.21 9.66 -3.13
C PRO A 220 -16.82 10.59 -1.97
N THR A 221 -17.54 10.51 -0.86
CA THR A 221 -17.07 11.05 0.41
C THR A 221 -15.92 10.19 0.92
N VAL A 222 -14.82 10.81 1.32
CA VAL A 222 -13.64 10.13 1.86
C VAL A 222 -13.50 10.47 3.33
N MET A 223 -13.53 9.45 4.19
CA MET A 223 -13.15 9.53 5.59
C MET A 223 -11.75 8.93 5.73
N HIS A 224 -10.77 9.73 6.11
CA HIS A 224 -9.38 9.32 6.25
C HIS A 224 -9.00 9.19 7.73
N PHE A 225 -8.40 8.06 8.10
CA PHE A 225 -8.08 7.68 9.48
C PHE A 225 -6.59 7.33 9.60
N PRO A 226 -5.76 8.26 10.11
CA PRO A 226 -4.37 7.97 10.45
C PRO A 226 -4.28 6.92 11.56
N LEU A 227 -3.42 5.89 11.38
CA LEU A 227 -3.24 4.84 12.40
C LEU A 227 -2.93 5.42 13.78
N PHE A 228 -1.90 6.27 13.88
CA PHE A 228 -1.52 6.95 15.11
C PHE A 228 -1.93 8.41 15.04
N ASN A 229 -2.68 8.85 16.05
CA ASN A 229 -3.23 10.19 16.15
C ASN A 229 -3.29 10.65 17.60
N THR A 230 -3.59 11.93 17.77
CA THR A 230 -3.62 12.60 19.08
C THR A 230 -4.65 12.03 20.05
N VAL A 231 -5.66 11.32 19.56
CA VAL A 231 -6.72 10.73 20.40
C VAL A 231 -6.32 9.36 20.91
N ASN A 232 -5.73 8.50 20.06
CA ASN A 232 -5.40 7.12 20.44
C ASN A 232 -4.00 6.97 21.06
N VAL A 233 -3.05 7.87 20.74
CA VAL A 233 -1.70 7.93 21.34
C VAL A 233 -1.34 9.38 21.69
N PRO A 234 -2.00 10.00 22.69
CA PRO A 234 -1.82 11.40 23.01
C PRO A 234 -0.36 11.73 23.35
N GLY A 235 0.24 12.68 22.61
CA GLY A 235 1.62 13.12 22.79
C GLY A 235 2.71 12.16 22.29
N HIS A 236 2.35 10.96 21.81
CA HIS A 236 3.30 9.88 21.47
C HIS A 236 3.18 9.40 20.02
N VAL A 237 2.64 10.23 19.12
CA VAL A 237 2.45 9.88 17.70
C VAL A 237 3.80 9.56 17.03
N THR A 238 4.80 10.44 17.20
CA THR A 238 6.13 10.28 16.59
C THR A 238 6.88 9.07 17.14
N ASP A 239 6.79 8.84 18.45
CA ASP A 239 7.39 7.68 19.12
C ASP A 239 6.79 6.38 18.58
N SER A 240 5.45 6.31 18.50
CA SER A 240 4.73 5.15 18.00
C SER A 240 5.07 4.84 16.54
N ARG A 241 5.15 5.86 15.67
CA ARG A 241 5.58 5.66 14.27
C ARG A 241 7.01 5.16 14.18
N SER A 242 7.89 5.66 15.05
CA SER A 242 9.30 5.24 15.09
C SER A 242 9.46 3.80 15.60
N GLU A 243 8.61 3.38 16.53
CA GLU A 243 8.57 2.02 17.07
C GLU A 243 8.01 0.99 16.05
N PHE A 244 7.00 1.39 15.27
CA PHE A 244 6.25 0.51 14.36
C PHE A 244 6.57 0.78 12.88
N LYS A 245 7.86 0.74 12.53
CA LYS A 245 8.34 0.88 11.14
C LYS A 245 7.98 -0.33 10.28
N SER A 246 7.81 -0.09 8.97
CA SER A 246 7.41 -1.11 7.98
C SER A 246 8.38 -2.31 7.86
N VAL A 247 9.66 -2.11 8.18
CA VAL A 247 10.68 -3.18 8.11
C VAL A 247 10.71 -4.08 9.37
N ARG A 248 9.89 -3.79 10.39
CA ARG A 248 9.79 -4.61 11.59
C ARG A 248 9.01 -5.89 11.27
N CYS A 249 9.70 -7.02 11.22
CA CYS A 249 9.10 -8.32 10.89
C CYS A 249 8.69 -9.15 12.12
N MET A 250 9.01 -8.71 13.34
CA MET A 250 8.75 -9.44 14.57
C MET A 250 7.97 -8.58 15.56
N TYR A 251 6.91 -9.17 16.10
CA TYR A 251 6.00 -8.55 17.05
C TYR A 251 5.81 -9.50 18.24
N ASN A 252 6.03 -8.99 19.44
CA ASN A 252 5.63 -9.69 20.65
C ASN A 252 4.12 -9.45 20.92
N LYS A 253 3.59 -10.11 21.94
CA LYS A 253 2.15 -10.01 22.28
C LYS A 253 1.73 -8.59 22.68
N GLU A 254 2.61 -7.84 23.33
CA GLU A 254 2.35 -6.46 23.76
C GLU A 254 2.32 -5.52 22.56
N ASP A 255 3.31 -5.61 21.66
CA ASP A 255 3.38 -4.86 20.41
C ASP A 255 2.09 -5.04 19.59
N PHE A 256 1.68 -6.31 19.43
CA PHE A 256 0.45 -6.66 18.72
C PHE A 256 -0.78 -6.05 19.40
N SER A 257 -0.83 -6.08 20.73
CA SER A 257 -1.95 -5.54 21.50
C SER A 257 -2.03 -4.02 21.35
N LYS A 258 -0.90 -3.31 21.39
CA LYS A 258 -0.81 -1.84 21.18
C LYS A 258 -1.35 -1.45 19.80
N LEU A 259 -0.85 -2.07 18.74
CA LEU A 259 -1.30 -1.79 17.36
C LEU A 259 -2.78 -2.11 17.16
N LEU A 260 -3.23 -3.26 17.65
CA LEU A 260 -4.62 -3.67 17.55
C LEU A 260 -5.55 -2.71 18.32
N GLN A 261 -5.12 -2.23 19.48
CA GLN A 261 -5.86 -1.26 20.27
C GLN A 261 -5.97 0.08 19.55
N ALA A 262 -4.87 0.62 19.01
CA ALA A 262 -4.87 1.86 18.24
C ALA A 262 -5.83 1.78 17.03
N ALA A 263 -5.77 0.69 16.25
CA ALA A 263 -6.66 0.47 15.12
C ALA A 263 -8.13 0.33 15.54
N LYS A 264 -8.41 -0.36 16.66
CA LYS A 264 -9.77 -0.48 17.20
C LYS A 264 -10.33 0.88 17.62
N LEU A 265 -9.53 1.69 18.31
CA LEU A 265 -9.93 3.01 18.79
C LEU A 265 -10.30 3.95 17.63
N ASN A 266 -9.56 3.90 16.52
CA ASN A 266 -9.86 4.70 15.33
C ASN A 266 -11.28 4.44 14.81
N VAL A 267 -11.75 3.19 14.87
CA VAL A 267 -13.11 2.82 14.44
C VAL A 267 -14.13 3.10 15.54
N SER A 268 -13.86 2.71 16.78
CA SER A 268 -14.84 2.83 17.88
C SER A 268 -15.15 4.28 18.21
N ASN A 269 -14.13 5.14 18.26
CA ASN A 269 -14.30 6.56 18.59
C ASN A 269 -15.03 7.31 17.48
N ASN A 270 -14.86 6.88 16.23
CA ASN A 270 -15.48 7.52 15.07
C ASN A 270 -16.75 6.82 14.57
N LYS A 271 -17.32 5.91 15.35
CA LYS A 271 -18.57 5.21 15.00
C LYS A 271 -19.69 6.19 14.64
N ASP A 272 -19.88 7.23 15.44
CA ASP A 272 -20.95 8.21 15.21
C ASP A 272 -20.71 9.06 13.96
N ASN A 273 -19.46 9.43 13.70
CA ASN A 273 -19.06 10.12 12.45
C ASN A 273 -19.35 9.24 11.23
N ILE A 274 -18.99 7.95 11.28
CA ILE A 274 -19.25 7.00 10.19
C ILE A 274 -20.75 6.87 9.94
N LEU A 275 -21.55 6.70 11.00
CA LEU A 275 -23.01 6.59 10.88
C LEU A 275 -23.64 7.89 10.35
N LYS A 276 -23.10 9.05 10.72
CA LYS A 276 -23.55 10.35 10.23
C LYS A 276 -23.31 10.48 8.73
N GLU A 277 -22.13 10.12 8.23
CA GLU A 277 -21.83 10.18 6.79
C GLU A 277 -22.65 9.16 5.98
N ILE A 278 -22.88 7.96 6.52
CA ILE A 278 -23.79 6.98 5.90
C ILE A 278 -25.20 7.58 5.74
N ARG A 279 -25.76 8.16 6.81
CA ARG A 279 -27.10 8.79 6.76
C ARG A 279 -27.13 9.95 5.76
N HIS A 280 -26.12 10.81 5.78
CA HIS A 280 -25.99 11.94 4.86
C HIS A 280 -26.02 11.50 3.38
N ILE A 281 -25.33 10.41 3.06
CA ILE A 281 -25.28 9.84 1.70
C ILE A 281 -26.63 9.23 1.28
N MET A 282 -27.29 8.51 2.19
CA MET A 282 -28.63 7.95 1.92
C MET A 282 -29.66 9.05 1.65
N ASP A 283 -29.67 10.09 2.47
CA ASP A 283 -30.61 11.22 2.34
C ASP A 283 -30.39 12.00 1.03
N SER A 284 -29.13 12.17 0.63
CA SER A 284 -28.76 12.84 -0.62
C SER A 284 -29.17 12.02 -1.85
N SER A 285 -29.11 10.69 -1.75
CA SER A 285 -29.52 9.78 -2.82
C SER A 285 -31.04 9.75 -3.00
N ASN A 286 -31.80 9.76 -1.90
CA ASN A 286 -33.27 9.82 -1.93
C ASN A 286 -33.79 11.11 -2.57
N ARG A 287 -33.15 12.25 -2.28
CA ARG A 287 -33.50 13.54 -2.92
C ARG A 287 -33.23 13.54 -4.43
N LYS A 288 -32.12 12.98 -4.90
CA LYS A 288 -31.83 12.90 -6.35
C LYS A 288 -32.86 12.04 -7.10
N ASN A 289 -33.37 10.98 -6.48
CA ASN A 289 -34.40 10.12 -7.07
C ASN A 289 -35.80 10.77 -7.10
N SER A 290 -36.13 11.66 -6.15
CA SER A 290 -37.44 12.34 -6.14
C SER A 290 -37.58 13.45 -7.19
N TYR A 291 -36.47 13.99 -7.71
CA TYR A 291 -36.47 15.01 -8.76
C TYR A 291 -36.25 14.45 -10.18
N SER A 292 -36.13 13.13 -10.33
CA SER A 292 -35.93 12.44 -11.60
C SER A 292 -37.12 11.58 -12.05
N LEU A 293 -38.29 11.79 -11.42
CA LEU A 293 -39.60 11.22 -11.77
C LEU A 293 -40.49 12.28 -12.42
#